data_AF-A0A2U3MV67-F1
#
_entry.id   AF-A0A2U3MV67-F1
#
_cell.length_a   1.000
_cell.length_b   1.000
_cell.length_c   1.000
_cell.angle_alpha   90.00
_cell.angle_beta   90.00
_cell.angle_gamma   90.00
#
_symmetry.space_group_name_H-M   'P 1'
#
loop_
_entity.id
_entity.type
_entity.pdbx_description
1 polymer ?
#
loop_
_entity_poly.entity_id
_entity_poly.type
_entity_poly.pdbx_seq_one_letter_code
_entity_poly.pdbx_strand_id
1 'polypeptide(L)' 'MKTYIWSYEAKTCHGVGLIKGRIEAVNGLAAKEAVRASNLMIESVQVKLLQNQDKARRERFQPMTEFAA' A
#
# COMPACT_ATOMS: atom_id res chain seq x y z
N MET A 1 -1.71 -14.20 14.91
CA MET A 1 -1.01 -12.91 15.04
C MET A 1 -1.98 -11.79 14.72
N LYS A 2 -1.97 -10.66 15.45
CA LYS A 2 -2.83 -9.52 15.11
C LYS A 2 -2.23 -8.76 13.92
N THR A 3 -3.08 -8.44 12.95
CA THR A 3 -2.73 -7.72 11.73
C THR A 3 -3.44 -6.38 11.68
N TYR A 4 -2.82 -5.43 10.99
CA TYR A 4 -3.32 -4.07 10.83
C TYR A 4 -3.40 -3.70 9.36
N ILE A 5 -4.34 -2.81 9.02
CA ILE A 5 -4.47 -2.19 7.71
C ILE A 5 -3.52 -0.99 7.64
N TRP A 6 -2.61 -1.05 6.68
CA TRP A 6 -1.65 -0.02 6.34
C TRP A 6 -2.05 0.58 4.99
N SER A 7 -2.11 1.90 4.87
CA SER A 7 -2.11 2.55 3.55
C SER A 7 -0.69 2.61 3.02
N TYR A 8 -0.50 2.39 1.72
CA TYR A 8 0.80 2.52 1.08
C TYR A 8 0.75 3.45 -0.12
N GLU A 9 1.90 4.05 -0.40
CA GLU A 9 2.21 4.77 -1.63
C GLU A 9 3.53 4.19 -2.17
N ALA A 10 3.49 3.63 -3.37
CA ALA A 10 4.62 2.98 -4.02
C ALA A 10 4.93 3.69 -5.34
N LYS A 11 6.21 3.98 -5.59
CA LYS A 11 6.67 4.52 -6.87
C LYS A 11 7.20 3.40 -7.75
N THR A 12 6.76 3.35 -9.00
CA THR A 12 7.25 2.37 -9.97
C THR A 12 8.47 2.88 -10.73
N CYS A 13 9.23 1.97 -11.32
CA CYS A 13 10.43 2.24 -12.09
C CYS A 13 10.22 3.35 -13.14
N HIS A 14 11.25 4.17 -13.31
CA HIS A 14 11.24 5.35 -14.18
C HIS A 14 10.29 6.49 -13.77
N GLY A 15 9.72 6.44 -12.56
CA GLY A 15 8.91 7.54 -12.02
C GLY A 15 7.56 7.78 -12.72
N VAL A 16 7.18 6.89 -13.64
CA VAL A 16 5.98 7.06 -14.50
C VAL A 16 4.69 6.67 -13.75
N GLY A 17 4.77 5.95 -12.63
CA GLY A 17 3.59 5.45 -11.91
C GLY A 17 3.68 5.61 -10.38
N LEU A 18 2.61 6.13 -9.80
CA LEU A 18 2.35 6.11 -8.36
C LEU A 18 1.20 5.13 -8.08
N ILE A 19 1.49 4.07 -7.34
CA ILE A 19 0.50 3.10 -6.90
C ILE A 19 0.15 3.41 -5.46
N LYS A 20 -1.13 3.66 -5.18
CA LYS A 20 -1.64 3.82 -3.83
C LYS A 20 -2.59 2.68 -3.51
N GLY A 21 -2.54 2.22 -2.28
CA GLY A 21 -3.41 1.13 -1.86
C GLY A 21 -3.40 0.91 -0.37
N ARG A 22 -3.94 -0.25 0.02
CA ARG A 22 -3.95 -0.69 1.41
C ARG A 22 -3.51 -2.14 1.46
N ILE A 23 -2.85 -2.51 2.54
CA ILE A 23 -2.40 -3.87 2.76
C ILE A 23 -2.56 -4.25 4.22
N GLU A 24 -2.86 -5.52 4.46
CA GLU A 24 -2.93 -6.06 5.81
C GLU A 24 -1.59 -6.68 6.20
N ALA A 25 -1.00 -6.24 7.31
CA ALA A 25 0.29 -6.71 7.78
C ALA A 25 0.44 -6.57 9.30
N VAL A 26 1.29 -7.41 9.88
CA VAL A 26 1.56 -7.43 11.33
C VAL A 26 2.31 -6.18 11.82
N ASN A 27 3.13 -5.57 10.96
CA ASN A 27 3.87 -4.34 11.25
C ASN A 27 4.22 -3.60 9.94
N GLY A 28 4.81 -2.41 10.06
CA GLY A 28 5.13 -1.57 8.90
C GLY A 28 6.24 -2.14 8.01
N LEU A 29 7.15 -2.96 8.55
CA LEU A 29 8.19 -3.61 7.74
C LEU A 29 7.57 -4.68 6.84
N ALA A 30 6.76 -5.58 7.42
CA ALA A 30 6.03 -6.58 6.68
C ALA A 30 5.09 -5.96 5.63
N ALA A 31 4.47 -4.81 5.93
CA ALA A 31 3.67 -4.06 4.96
C ALA A 31 4.50 -3.60 3.75
N LYS A 32 5.71 -3.04 3.99
CA LYS A 32 6.61 -2.60 2.91
C LYS A 32 7.09 -3.77 2.06
N GLU A 33 7.49 -4.86 2.70
CA GLU A 33 7.97 -6.07 2.01
C GLU A 33 6.87 -6.70 1.16
N ALA A 34 5.66 -6.80 1.68
CA ALA A 34 4.53 -7.35 0.93
C ALA A 34 4.14 -6.48 -0.27
N VAL A 35 4.20 -5.15 -0.15
CA VAL A 35 3.98 -4.25 -1.30
C VAL A 35 5.06 -4.42 -2.36
N ARG A 36 6.35 -4.49 -1.97
CA ARG A 36 7.46 -4.73 -2.90
C ARG A 36 7.40 -6.09 -3.57
N ALA A 37 7.02 -7.13 -2.84
CA ALA A 37 6.86 -8.49 -3.38
C ALA A 37 5.74 -8.58 -4.42
N SER A 38 4.74 -7.69 -4.34
CA SER A 38 3.63 -7.66 -5.30
C SER A 38 4.00 -7.11 -6.67
N ASN A 39 5.11 -6.36 -6.81
CA ASN A 39 5.52 -5.78 -8.08
C ASN A 39 7.04 -5.54 -8.12
N LEU A 40 7.71 -6.23 -9.04
CA LEU A 40 9.17 -6.16 -9.25
C LEU A 40 9.66 -4.77 -9.69
N MET A 41 8.75 -3.90 -10.16
CA MET A 41 9.07 -2.55 -10.62
C MET A 41 8.90 -1.49 -9.53
N ILE A 42 8.76 -1.83 -8.26
CA ILE A 42 8.64 -0.84 -7.19
C ILE A 42 10.02 -0.39 -6.70
N GLU A 43 10.34 0.89 -6.89
CA GLU A 43 11.60 1.49 -6.42
C GLU A 43 11.52 1.89 -4.94
N SER A 44 10.37 2.45 -4.53
CA SER A 44 10.19 2.92 -3.16
C SER A 44 8.75 2.72 -2.69
N VAL A 45 8.62 2.45 -1.39
CA VAL A 45 7.32 2.28 -0.71
C VAL A 45 7.32 3.07 0.59
N GLN A 46 6.30 3.90 0.75
CA GLN A 46 5.93 4.48 2.03
C GLN A 46 4.67 3.80 2.54
N VAL A 47 4.64 3.50 3.83
CA VAL A 47 3.45 2.92 4.49
C VAL A 47 3.08 3.76 5.70
N LYS A 48 1.78 3.83 5.98
CA LYS A 48 1.22 4.52 7.13
C LYS A 48 0.12 3.67 7.74
N LEU A 49 0.16 3.52 9.06
CA LEU A 49 -0.89 2.83 9.79
C LEU A 49 -2.17 3.66 9.75
N LEU A 50 -3.30 3.04 9.38
CA LEU A 50 -4.59 3.72 9.43
C LEU A 50 -5.11 3.73 10.88
N GLN A 51 -5.50 4.90 11.38
CA GLN A 51 -5.94 5.02 12.78
C GLN A 51 -7.25 4.27 13.06
N ASN A 52 -8.18 4.25 12.11
CA ASN A 52 -9.47 3.58 12.25
C ASN A 52 -9.48 2.24 11.50
N GLN A 53 -9.00 1.19 12.17
CA GLN A 53 -8.84 -0.16 11.63
C GLN A 53 -10.18 -0.79 11.23
N ASP A 54 -11.22 -0.65 12.06
CA ASP A 54 -12.55 -1.19 11.78
C ASP A 54 -13.21 -0.55 10.56
N LYS A 55 -13.00 0.76 10.36
CA LYS A 55 -13.48 1.44 9.16
C LYS A 55 -12.66 1.01 7.94
N ALA A 56 -11.33 0.95 8.07
CA ALA A 56 -10.43 0.60 6.97
C ALA A 56 -10.67 -0.80 6.41
N ARG A 57 -11.10 -1.75 7.26
CA ARG A 57 -11.49 -3.12 6.86
C ARG A 57 -12.82 -3.18 6.10
N ARG A 58 -13.72 -2.23 6.36
CA ARG A 58 -15.07 -2.18 5.76
C ARG A 58 -15.13 -1.36 4.48
N GLU A 59 -14.24 -0.39 4.34
CA GLU A 59 -14.12 0.39 3.11
C GLU A 59 -13.64 -0.51 1.96
N ARG A 60 -14.39 -0.47 0.85
CA ARG A 60 -13.93 -1.08 -0.41
C ARG A 60 -12.61 -0.45 -0.82
N PHE A 61 -11.72 -1.27 -1.36
CA PHE A 61 -10.50 -0.81 -2.00
C PHE A 61 -10.88 0.19 -3.10
N GLN A 62 -10.29 1.39 -3.06
CA GLN A 62 -10.45 2.32 -4.18
C GLN A 62 -9.84 1.65 -5.42
N PRO A 63 -10.55 1.66 -6.57
CA PRO A 63 -9.96 1.19 -7.82
C PRO A 63 -8.69 2.00 -8.09
N MET A 64 -7.69 1.35 -8.69
CA MET A 64 -6.43 1.97 -9.06
C MET A 64 -6.72 3.20 -9.93
N THR A 65 -6.57 4.40 -9.36
CA THR A 65 -6.64 5.63 -10.11
C THR A 65 -5.28 5.80 -10.79
N GLU A 66 -5.16 5.37 -12.04
CA GLU A 66 -4.06 5.83 -12.90
C GLU A 66 -4.16 7.35 -12.99
N PHE A 67 -3.18 8.05 -12.41
CA PHE A 67 -3.00 9.46 -12.72
C PHE A 67 -2.41 9.49 -14.13
N ALA A 68 -3.24 9.86 -15.12
CA ALA A 68 -2.75 10.22 -16.44
C ALA A 68 -1.71 11.34 -16.30
N ALA A 69 -0.54 11.11 -16.90
CA ALA A 69 0.58 12.05 -16.96
C ALA A 69 0.22 13.35 -17.68
#